data_AF-A0A1Y4SHL7-F1
#
_entry.id   AF-A0A1Y4SHL7-F1
#
_cell.length_a   1.000
_cell.length_b   1.000
_cell.length_c   1.000
_cell.angle_alpha   90.00
_cell.angle_beta   90.00
_cell.angle_gamma   90.00
#
_symmetry.space_group_name_H-M   'P 1'
#
loop_
_entity.id
_entity.type
_entity.pdbx_description
1 polymer ?
#
loop_
_entity_poly.entity_id
_entity_poly.type
_entity_poly.pdbx_seq_one_letter_code
_entity_poly.pdbx_strand_id
1 'polypeptide(L)'
;MANVVHFNMIVDINQLLKEKGIEYSIHAIGACTCNGLELRQDGKEYPIDEIIEYMNECLDKKWMRVRKSKDNEHILNVESKFDYEK
;
A
#
# COMPACT_ATOMS: atom_id res chain seq x y z
N MET A 1 -11.76 -5.53 -13.41
CA MET A 1 -11.92 -5.31 -11.96
C MET A 1 -11.36 -3.94 -11.65
N ALA A 2 -11.97 -3.17 -10.76
CA ALA A 2 -11.45 -1.84 -10.44
C ALA A 2 -10.10 -1.97 -9.70
N ASN A 3 -9.08 -1.21 -10.11
CA ASN A 3 -7.73 -1.16 -9.52
C ASN A 3 -7.72 -0.45 -8.15
N VAL A 4 -8.70 -0.76 -7.30
CA VAL A 4 -9.08 0.08 -6.17
C VAL A 4 -8.80 -0.62 -4.85
N VAL A 5 -8.14 0.06 -3.92
CA VAL A 5 -7.99 -0.39 -2.54
C VAL A 5 -9.25 -0.04 -1.77
N HIS A 6 -9.89 -1.06 -1.18
CA HIS A 6 -10.98 -0.86 -0.23
C HIS A 6 -10.45 -0.38 1.13
N PHE A 7 -11.20 0.47 1.81
CA PHE A 7 -10.85 0.99 3.14
C PHE A 7 -10.42 -0.11 4.13
N ASN A 8 -11.10 -1.25 4.15
CA ASN A 8 -10.74 -2.37 5.03
C ASN A 8 -9.31 -2.88 4.77
N MET A 9 -8.82 -2.85 3.53
CA MET A 9 -7.44 -3.25 3.23
C MET A 9 -6.42 -2.26 3.80
N ILE A 10 -6.75 -0.97 3.84
CA ILE A 10 -5.90 0.05 4.46
C ILE A 10 -5.81 -0.20 5.97
N VAL A 11 -6.94 -0.55 6.60
CA VAL A 11 -6.99 -0.94 8.01
C VAL A 11 -6.14 -2.19 8.25
N ASP A 12 -6.29 -3.23 7.43
CA ASP A 12 -5.51 -4.47 7.53
C ASP A 12 -4.00 -4.19 7.45
N ILE A 13 -3.57 -3.35 6.49
CA ILE A 13 -2.16 -2.99 6.32
C ILE A 13 -1.65 -2.18 7.51
N ASN A 14 -2.39 -1.17 7.97
CA ASN A 14 -1.97 -0.37 9.14
C ASN A 14 -1.87 -1.21 10.41
N GLN A 15 -2.74 -2.20 10.58
CA GLN A 15 -2.66 -3.16 11.68
C GLN A 15 -1.38 -4.00 11.58
N LEU A 16 -1.05 -4.50 10.39
CA LEU A 16 0.19 -5.26 10.14
C LEU A 16 1.45 -4.45 10.47
N LEU A 17 1.50 -3.17 10.05
CA LEU A 17 2.63 -2.28 10.34
C LEU A 17 2.79 -2.09 11.85
N LYS A 18 1.67 -1.87 12.55
CA LYS A 18 1.65 -1.74 14.00
C LYS A 18 2.11 -3.01 14.72
N GLU A 19 1.70 -4.19 14.27
CA GLU A 19 2.13 -5.48 14.83
C GLU A 19 3.64 -5.73 14.64
N LYS A 20 4.21 -5.22 13.55
CA LYS A 20 5.65 -5.26 13.28
C LYS A 20 6.46 -4.16 13.97
N GLY A 21 5.79 -3.25 14.71
CA GLY A 21 6.44 -2.10 15.34
C GLY A 21 6.98 -1.07 14.34
N ILE A 22 6.44 -1.04 13.12
CA ILE A 22 6.79 -0.07 12.09
C ILE A 22 5.92 1.17 12.31
N GLU A 23 6.55 2.31 12.56
CA GLU A 23 5.89 3.58 12.86
C GLU A 23 5.55 4.33 11.57
N TYR A 24 4.79 3.66 10.70
CA TYR A 24 4.24 4.22 9.47
C TYR A 24 2.74 3.93 9.38
N SER A 25 2.04 4.82 8.67
CA SER A 25 0.63 4.65 8.33
C SER A 25 0.39 4.87 6.85
N ILE A 26 -0.58 4.12 6.33
CA ILE A 26 -1.09 4.20 4.96
C ILE A 26 -2.36 5.02 4.95
N HIS A 27 -2.40 6.01 4.08
CA HIS A 27 -3.53 6.93 3.86
C HIS A 27 -4.00 6.82 2.42
N ALA A 28 -5.32 6.82 2.20
CA ALA A 28 -5.86 6.84 0.84
C ALA A 28 -5.69 8.23 0.22
N ILE A 29 -5.18 8.30 -1.02
CA ILE A 29 -5.17 9.54 -1.80
C ILE A 29 -6.41 9.53 -2.71
N GLY A 30 -7.44 10.30 -2.34
CA GLY A 30 -8.71 10.40 -3.08
C GLY A 30 -9.93 9.95 -2.26
N ALA A 31 -11.10 9.94 -2.91
CA ALA A 31 -12.39 9.55 -2.30
C ALA A 31 -12.62 8.02 -2.35
N CYS A 32 -13.86 7.53 -2.23
CA CYS A 32 -14.24 6.13 -1.95
C CYS A 32 -13.66 5.01 -2.87
N THR A 33 -12.97 5.35 -3.96
CA THR A 33 -12.20 4.44 -4.80
C THR A 33 -10.83 5.05 -5.11
N CYS A 34 -9.76 4.59 -4.45
CA CYS A 34 -8.39 5.08 -4.67
C CYS A 34 -7.48 4.04 -5.30
N ASN A 35 -6.68 4.46 -6.28
CA ASN A 35 -5.53 3.71 -6.80
C ASN A 35 -4.20 4.23 -6.21
N GLY A 36 -4.24 5.36 -5.48
CA GLY A 36 -3.08 5.98 -4.84
C GLY A 36 -3.17 5.90 -3.33
N LEU A 37 -2.05 5.55 -2.71
CA LEU A 37 -1.85 5.52 -1.27
C LEU A 37 -0.67 6.43 -0.91
N GLU A 38 -0.74 7.07 0.24
CA GLU A 38 0.35 7.84 0.83
C GLU A 38 0.90 7.09 2.03
N LEU A 39 2.21 6.88 2.04
CA LEU A 39 2.97 6.32 3.14
C LEU A 39 3.47 7.46 4.04
N ARG A 40 2.93 7.57 5.25
CA ARG A 40 3.33 8.59 6.24
C ARG A 40 4.21 7.98 7.31
N GLN A 41 5.35 8.60 7.55
CA GLN A 41 6.22 8.27 8.67
C GLN A 41 5.68 8.95 9.94
N ASP A 42 5.26 8.14 10.91
CA ASP A 42 4.72 8.61 12.19
C ASP A 42 5.78 8.63 13.30
N GLY A 43 6.91 7.96 13.09
CA GLY A 43 7.99 7.86 14.07
C GLY A 43 9.32 7.49 13.43
N LYS A 44 9.93 6.39 13.90
CA LYS A 44 11.24 5.96 13.44
C LYS A 44 11.23 5.62 11.94
N GLU A 45 12.27 6.09 11.26
CA GLU A 45 12.50 5.76 9.85
C GLU A 45 12.70 4.24 9.67
N TYR A 46 12.12 3.73 8.59
CA TYR A 46 12.20 2.33 8.21
C TYR A 46 12.39 2.23 6.69
N PRO A 47 13.15 1.25 6.18
CA PRO A 47 13.33 1.09 4.75
C PRO A 47 12.01 0.92 4.01
N ILE A 48 11.66 1.87 3.15
CA ILE A 48 10.39 1.88 2.41
C ILE A 48 10.21 0.60 1.58
N ASP A 49 11.29 0.06 1.01
CA ASP A 49 11.25 -1.18 0.23
C ASP A 49 10.80 -2.39 1.07
N GLU A 50 11.20 -2.47 2.34
CA GLU A 50 10.73 -3.53 3.25
C GLU A 50 9.26 -3.36 3.61
N ILE A 51 8.80 -2.11 3.82
CA ILE A 51 7.38 -1.81 4.04
C ILE A 51 6.55 -2.29 2.83
N ILE A 52 7.02 -1.98 1.63
CA ILE A 52 6.37 -2.38 0.37
C ILE A 52 6.34 -3.90 0.21
N GLU A 53 7.39 -4.62 0.62
CA GLU A 53 7.41 -6.08 0.60
C GLU A 53 6.31 -6.66 1.49
N TYR A 54 6.21 -6.21 2.75
CA TYR A 54 5.15 -6.65 3.67
C TYR A 54 3.74 -6.33 3.16
N MET A 55 3.55 -5.15 2.56
CA MET A 55 2.28 -4.78 1.94
C MET A 55 1.94 -5.71 0.78
N ASN A 56 2.91 -6.03 -0.07
CA ASN A 56 2.72 -6.92 -1.22
C ASN A 56 2.43 -8.36 -0.81
N GLU A 57 3.04 -8.88 0.27
CA GLU A 57 2.68 -10.20 0.82
C GLU A 57 1.21 -10.27 1.27
N CYS A 58 0.70 -9.18 1.86
CA CYS A 58 -0.70 -9.10 2.28
C CYS A 58 -1.66 -9.02 1.08
N LEU A 59 -1.30 -8.21 0.07
CA LEU A 59 -2.11 -7.95 -1.12
C LEU A 59 -2.04 -9.07 -2.17
N ASP A 60 -1.01 -9.92 -2.13
CA ASP A 60 -0.83 -11.05 -3.04
C ASP A 60 -2.05 -11.98 -3.04
N LYS A 61 -2.59 -12.28 -1.85
CA LYS A 61 -3.81 -13.08 -1.65
C LYS A 61 -5.05 -12.48 -2.32
N LYS A 62 -5.02 -11.18 -2.62
CA LYS A 62 -6.11 -10.43 -3.25
C LYS A 62 -5.81 -10.10 -4.72
N TRP A 63 -4.76 -10.68 -5.30
CA TRP A 63 -4.32 -10.45 -6.69
C TRP A 63 -3.99 -8.98 -6.98
N MET A 64 -3.49 -8.27 -5.97
CA MET A 64 -3.09 -6.86 -6.07
C MET A 64 -1.62 -6.71 -5.68
N ARG A 65 -1.02 -5.58 -6.05
CA ARG A 65 0.31 -5.17 -5.58
C ARG A 65 0.39 -3.65 -5.44
N VAL A 66 1.34 -3.18 -4.65
CA VAL A 66 1.73 -1.78 -4.54
C VAL A 66 3.12 -1.56 -5.14
N ARG A 67 3.30 -0.41 -5.78
CA ARG A 67 4.59 0.07 -6.31
C ARG A 67 4.77 1.54 -5.97
N LYS A 68 6.02 1.96 -5.77
CA LYS A 68 6.36 3.39 -5.65
C LYS A 68 5.91 4.12 -6.91
N SER A 69 5.40 5.33 -6.73
CA SER A 69 5.23 6.28 -7.81
C SER A 69 6.59 6.69 -8.37
N LYS A 70 6.65 7.02 -9.65
CA LYS A 70 7.87 7.53 -10.29
C LYS A 70 8.23 8.93 -9.81
N ASP A 71 7.23 9.69 -9.37
CA ASP A 71 7.34 11.10 -9.02
C ASP A 71 7.55 11.33 -7.52
N ASN A 72 7.14 10.39 -6.66
CA ASN A 72 7.23 10.52 -5.20
C ASN A 72 7.32 9.14 -4.54
N GLU A 73 8.38 8.91 -3.78
CA GLU A 73 8.66 7.64 -3.08
C GLU A 73 7.68 7.30 -1.96
N HIS A 74 7.00 8.31 -1.40
CA HIS A 74 5.95 8.15 -0.38
C HIS A 74 4.57 7.91 -1.00
N ILE A 75 4.43 8.07 -2.32
CA ILE A 75 3.18 7.74 -3.02
C ILE A 75 3.31 6.32 -3.57
N LEU A 76 2.35 5.47 -3.20
CA LEU A 76 2.25 4.10 -3.68
C LEU A 76 1.05 3.97 -4.62
N ASN A 77 1.28 3.42 -5.80
CA ASN A 77 0.25 3.07 -6.76
C ASN A 77 -0.15 1.62 -6.57
N VAL A 78 -1.46 1.37 -6.57
CA VAL A 78 -2.03 0.03 -6.45
C VAL A 78 -2.41 -0.47 -7.83
N GLU A 79 -1.99 -1.69 -8.12
CA GLU A 79 -2.19 -2.34 -9.41
C GLU A 79 -2.80 -3.73 -9.21
N SER A 80 -3.79 -4.07 -10.02
CA SER A 80 -4.25 -5.45 -10.19
C SER A 80 -3.19 -6.26 -10.93
N LYS A 81 -2.96 -7.50 -10.49
CA LYS A 81 -2.09 -8.45 -11.21
C LYS A 81 -2.70 -8.90 -12.55
N PHE A 82 -4.03 -8.83 -12.69
CA PHE A 82 -4.72 -9.19 -13.94
C PHE A 82 -4.48 -8.18 -15.08
N ASP A 83 -4.19 -6.91 -14.76
CA ASP A 83 -3.90 -5.89 -15.78
C ASP A 83 -2.49 -6.04 -16.38
N TYR A 84 -1.64 -6.94 -15.84
CA TYR A 84 -0.26 -7.15 -16.29
C TYR A 84 -0.07 -8.37 -17.20
N GLU A 85 -1.10 -9.23 -17.36
CA GLU A 85 -1.07 -10.39 -18.27
C GLU A 85 -1.54 -10.05 -19.70
N LYS A 86 -1.18 -8.87 -20.23
CA LYS A 86 -1.50 -8.45 -21.59
C LYS A 86 -0.27 -8.19 -22.44
#